data_AF-A0AAX3M7A6-F1
#
_entry.id   AF-A0AAX3M7A6-F1
#
_cell.length_a   1.000
_cell.length_b   1.000
_cell.length_c   1.000
_cell.angle_alpha   90.00
_cell.angle_beta   90.00
_cell.angle_gamma   90.00
#
_symmetry.space_group_name_H-M   'P 1'
#
loop_
_entity.id
_entity.type
_entity.pdbx_description
1 polymer ?
#
loop_
_entity_poly.entity_id
_entity_poly.type
_entity_poly.pdbx_seq_one_letter_code
_entity_poly.pdbx_strand_id
1 'polypeptide(L)'
;MDKIKESLITVARSLDSERKIDTDLWNMNLMELGMNSIEYIKFIVAVEENLGMDFPDQLLDLNEFNTFKKIENYIKELIKENK
;
A
#
# COMPACT_ATOMS: atom_id res chain seq x y z
N MET A 1 -1.57 -11.29 11.98
CA MET A 1 -0.49 -10.34 11.66
C MET A 1 -1.07 -8.95 11.81
N ASP A 2 -0.32 -7.89 11.52
CA ASP A 2 -0.88 -6.53 11.51
C ASP A 2 -1.96 -6.43 10.42
N LYS A 3 -3.19 -6.01 10.75
CA LYS A 3 -4.34 -5.96 9.82
C LYS A 3 -4.03 -5.13 8.57
N ILE A 4 -3.20 -4.09 8.72
CA ILE A 4 -2.74 -3.23 7.62
C ILE A 4 -1.86 -4.04 6.67
N LYS A 5 -0.90 -4.78 7.22
CA LYS A 5 0.00 -5.62 6.44
C LYS A 5 -0.77 -6.72 5.69
N GLU A 6 -1.77 -7.32 6.32
CA GLU A 6 -2.66 -8.31 5.69
C GLU A 6 -3.46 -7.69 4.53
N SER A 7 -3.99 -6.48 4.69
CA SER A 7 -4.69 -5.76 3.62
C SER A 7 -3.78 -5.45 2.43
N LEU A 8 -2.60 -4.86 2.68
CA LEU A 8 -1.62 -4.54 1.63
C LEU A 8 -1.21 -5.80 0.84
N ILE A 9 -0.96 -6.92 1.52
CA ILE A 9 -0.65 -8.21 0.87
C ILE A 9 -1.81 -8.71 0.02
N THR A 10 -3.03 -8.62 0.55
CA THR A 10 -4.23 -9.13 -0.12
C THR A 10 -4.49 -8.37 -1.42
N VAL A 11 -4.43 -7.04 -1.35
CA VAL A 11 -4.62 -6.18 -2.53
C VAL A 11 -3.47 -6.37 -3.52
N ALA A 12 -2.21 -6.40 -3.07
CA ALA A 12 -1.07 -6.61 -3.95
C ALA A 12 -1.16 -7.94 -4.74
N ARG A 13 -1.60 -9.03 -4.09
CA ARG A 13 -1.82 -10.33 -4.74
C ARG A 13 -3.00 -10.34 -5.71
N SER A 14 -4.03 -9.53 -5.44
CA SER A 14 -5.19 -9.40 -6.33
C SER A 14 -4.84 -8.68 -7.63
N LEU A 15 -3.89 -7.74 -7.58
CA LEU A 15 -3.40 -7.00 -8.74
C LEU A 15 -2.34 -7.77 -9.52
N ASP A 16 -1.51 -8.55 -8.82
CA ASP A 16 -0.50 -9.42 -9.44
C ASP A 16 -0.31 -10.70 -8.63
N SER A 17 -0.93 -11.77 -9.11
CA SER A 17 -0.99 -13.07 -8.42
C SER A 17 0.33 -13.84 -8.43
N GLU A 18 1.29 -13.49 -9.29
CA GLU A 18 2.58 -14.18 -9.39
C GLU A 18 3.66 -13.58 -8.49
N ARG A 19 3.41 -12.38 -7.94
CA ARG A 19 4.40 -11.63 -7.18
C ARG A 19 4.53 -12.16 -5.75
N LYS A 20 5.66 -12.83 -5.46
CA LYS A 20 6.00 -13.27 -4.09
C LYS A 20 6.39 -12.09 -3.23
N ILE A 21 5.41 -11.47 -2.61
CA ILE A 21 5.53 -10.39 -1.63
C ILE A 21 6.30 -10.92 -0.37
N ASP A 22 7.61 -10.69 -0.31
CA ASP A 22 8.53 -11.06 0.79
C ASP A 22 9.07 -9.81 1.53
N THR A 23 9.89 -10.00 2.57
CA THR A 23 10.39 -8.91 3.42
C THR A 23 11.25 -7.90 2.66
N ASP A 24 11.94 -8.32 1.61
CA ASP A 24 12.82 -7.44 0.84
C ASP A 24 11.98 -6.53 -0.05
N LEU A 25 10.86 -7.03 -0.60
CA LEU A 25 9.92 -6.23 -1.39
C LEU A 25 9.25 -5.11 -0.59
N TRP A 26 9.20 -5.19 0.74
CA TRP A 26 8.60 -4.11 1.55
C TRP A 26 9.37 -2.80 1.44
N ASN A 27 10.67 -2.90 1.21
CA ASN A 27 11.58 -1.76 1.15
C ASN A 27 11.92 -1.39 -0.31
N MET A 28 11.57 -2.24 -1.29
CA MET A 28 11.81 -1.96 -2.70
C MET A 28 10.87 -0.87 -3.21
N ASN A 29 11.40 -0.08 -4.15
CA ASN A 29 10.62 0.95 -4.82
C ASN A 29 9.60 0.28 -5.75
N LEU A 30 8.31 0.60 -5.58
CA LEU A 30 7.22 0.06 -6.37
C LEU A 30 7.40 0.35 -7.88
N MET A 31 8.02 1.48 -8.23
CA MET A 31 8.33 1.81 -9.62
C MET A 31 9.40 0.89 -10.21
N GLU A 32 10.41 0.47 -9.41
CA GLU A 32 11.42 -0.51 -9.85
C GLU A 32 10.80 -1.89 -10.05
N LEU A 33 9.69 -2.15 -9.36
CA LEU A 33 8.86 -3.34 -9.54
C LEU A 33 7.92 -3.19 -10.76
N GLY A 34 7.97 -2.09 -11.50
CA GLY A 34 7.15 -1.87 -12.70
C GLY A 34 5.74 -1.35 -12.41
N MET A 35 5.44 -0.95 -11.17
CA MET A 35 4.17 -0.30 -10.84
C MET A 35 4.16 1.12 -11.39
N ASN A 36 3.16 1.44 -12.20
CA ASN A 36 2.92 2.80 -12.68
C ASN A 36 1.95 3.56 -11.76
N SER A 37 1.81 4.87 -11.98
CA SER A 37 0.96 5.75 -11.15
C SER A 37 -0.52 5.36 -11.16
N ILE A 38 -1.05 4.87 -12.28
CA ILE A 38 -2.45 4.46 -12.38
C ILE A 38 -2.70 3.17 -11.59
N GLU A 39 -1.80 2.20 -11.70
CA GLU A 39 -1.84 0.96 -10.92
C GLU A 39 -1.71 1.25 -9.42
N TYR A 40 -0.83 2.18 -9.07
CA TYR A 40 -0.66 2.63 -7.70
C TYR A 40 -1.93 3.24 -7.11
N ILE A 41 -2.57 4.18 -7.83
CA ILE A 41 -3.83 4.79 -7.39
C ILE A 41 -4.90 3.71 -7.17
N LYS A 42 -5.05 2.77 -8.12
CA LYS A 42 -5.98 1.64 -7.97
C LYS A 42 -5.65 0.76 -6.77
N PHE A 43 -4.37 0.55 -6.49
CA PHE A 43 -3.91 -0.17 -5.32
C PHE A 43 -4.34 0.54 -4.02
N ILE A 44 -4.10 1.85 -3.90
CA ILE A 44 -4.48 2.61 -2.71
C ILE A 44 -6.00 2.59 -2.51
N VAL A 45 -6.78 2.85 -3.55
CA VAL A 45 -8.26 2.80 -3.49
C VAL A 45 -8.76 1.43 -3.04
N ALA A 46 -8.19 0.34 -3.57
CA ALA A 46 -8.58 -1.00 -3.15
C ALA A 46 -8.18 -1.30 -1.68
N VAL A 47 -7.11 -0.68 -1.16
CA VAL A 47 -6.73 -0.78 0.26
C VAL A 47 -7.71 0.00 1.15
N GLU A 48 -8.18 1.17 0.71
CA GLU A 48 -9.24 1.96 1.37
C GLU A 48 -10.51 1.14 1.53
N GLU A 49 -11.00 0.55 0.43
CA GLU A 49 -12.19 -0.29 0.39
C GLU A 49 -12.05 -1.50 1.32
N ASN A 50 -10.88 -2.14 1.36
CA ASN A 50 -10.62 -3.31 2.20
C ASN A 50 -10.58 -2.95 3.69
N LEU A 51 -10.01 -1.79 4.04
CA LEU A 51 -9.93 -1.33 5.41
C LEU A 51 -11.20 -0.59 5.87
N GLY A 52 -12.05 -0.18 4.94
CA GLY A 52 -13.27 0.59 5.21
C GLY A 52 -12.96 1.98 5.74
N MET A 53 -11.90 2.63 5.24
CA MET A 53 -11.50 3.97 5.64
C MET A 53 -11.00 4.78 4.44
N ASP A 54 -11.22 6.09 4.49
CA ASP A 54 -10.71 7.02 3.49
C ASP A 54 -9.29 7.48 3.89
N PHE A 55 -8.36 7.48 2.93
CA PHE A 55 -7.02 8.04 3.14
C PHE A 55 -6.93 9.46 2.57
N PRO A 56 -5.98 10.27 3.07
CA PRO A 56 -5.66 11.55 2.45
C PRO A 56 -5.08 11.37 1.05
N ASP A 57 -5.43 12.28 0.13
CA ASP A 57 -4.92 12.31 -1.25
C ASP A 57 -3.38 12.29 -1.36
N GLN A 58 -2.68 12.72 -0.31
CA GLN A 58 -1.21 12.63 -0.23
C GLN A 58 -0.73 11.19 -0.46
N LEU A 59 -1.47 10.20 0.03
CA LEU A 59 -1.13 8.78 -0.13
C LEU A 59 -1.19 8.34 -1.60
N LEU A 60 -1.80 9.11 -2.50
CA LEU A 60 -1.83 8.83 -3.93
C LEU A 60 -0.54 9.26 -4.66
N ASP A 61 0.37 9.99 -3.99
CA ASP A 61 1.66 10.34 -4.57
C ASP A 61 2.65 9.17 -4.50
N LEU A 62 2.73 8.44 -5.61
CA LEU A 62 3.68 7.33 -5.79
C LEU A 62 5.14 7.75 -5.57
N ASN A 63 5.52 9.02 -5.78
CA ASN A 63 6.91 9.45 -5.56
C ASN A 63 7.25 9.55 -4.07
N GLU A 64 6.29 10.01 -3.28
CA GLU A 64 6.44 10.13 -1.83
C GLU A 64 6.31 8.75 -1.16
N PHE A 65 5.27 8.01 -1.51
CA PHE A 65 4.88 6.72 -0.94
C PHE A 65 5.25 5.55 -1.85
N ASN A 66 6.51 5.54 -2.28
CA ASN A 66 7.05 4.59 -3.26
C ASN A 66 7.39 3.18 -2.72
N THR A 67 7.10 2.84 -1.47
CA THR A 67 7.35 1.49 -0.91
C THR A 67 6.21 1.04 -0.02
N PHE A 68 5.96 -0.28 0.08
CA PHE A 68 4.94 -0.82 0.98
C PHE A 68 5.17 -0.44 2.44
N LYS A 69 6.43 -0.35 2.88
CA LYS A 69 6.77 0.06 4.24
C LYS A 69 6.39 1.50 4.55
N LYS A 70 6.58 2.42 3.60
CA LYS A 70 6.16 3.82 3.78
C LYS A 70 4.63 3.92 3.91
N ILE A 71 3.91 3.21 3.04
CA ILE A 71 2.44 3.15 3.06
C ILE A 71 1.96 2.57 4.38
N GLU A 72 2.50 1.42 4.81
CA GLU A 72 2.17 0.78 6.08
C GLU A 72 2.38 1.72 7.26
N ASN A 73 3.53 2.41 7.31
CA ASN A 73 3.85 3.35 8.38
C ASN A 73 2.87 4.52 8.42
N TYR A 74 2.55 5.11 7.25
CA TYR A 74 1.65 6.24 7.18
C TYR A 74 0.22 5.87 7.61
N ILE A 75 -0.31 4.74 7.12
CA ILE A 75 -1.63 4.24 7.54
C ILE A 75 -1.66 3.97 9.06
N LYS A 76 -0.57 3.44 9.63
CA LYS A 76 -0.46 3.25 11.09
C LYS A 76 -0.55 4.56 11.85
N GLU A 77 0.12 5.60 11.39
CA GLU A 77 0.06 6.91 12.03
C GLU A 77 -1.34 7.51 11.91
N LEU A 78 -1.99 7.46 10.73
CA LEU A 78 -3.38 7.91 10.55
C LEU A 78 -4.34 7.22 11.52
N ILE A 79 -4.21 5.90 11.72
CA ILE A 79 -5.08 5.15 12.63
C ILE A 79 -4.80 5.52 14.10
N LYS A 80 -3.56 5.86 14.45
CA LYS A 80 -3.23 6.32 15.81
C LYS A 80 -3.79 7.71 16.09
N GLU A 81 -3.72 8.62 15.12
CA GLU A 81 -4.22 10.00 15.26
C GLU A 81 -5.75 10.07 15.33
N ASN A 82 -6.45 9.10 14.72
CA ASN A 82 -7.92 8.99 14.75
C ASN A 82 -8.48 8.18 15.94
N LYS A 83 -7.66 7.83 16.94
CA LYS A 83 -8.07 7.13 18.17
C LYS A 83 -7.95 8.01 19.40
#